data_AF-A0A2V7N716-F1
#
_entry.id   AF-A0A2V7N716-F1
#
_cell.length_a   1.000
_cell.length_b   1.000
_cell.length_c   1.000
_cell.angle_alpha   90.00
_cell.angle_beta   90.00
_cell.angle_gamma   90.00
#
_symmetry.space_group_name_H-M   'P 1'
#
loop_
_entity.id
_entity.type
_entity.pdbx_description
1 polymer ?
#
loop_
_entity_poly.entity_id
_entity_poly.type
_entity_poly.pdbx_seq_one_letter_code
_entity_poly.pdbx_strand_id
1 'polypeptide(L)'
;MDSVVADSGTPAVVAVSMTRARRLVFDGRLDGRGEFRNPAASDTALAQSLIQLLGNFRDFLPRLPAEGLKLGADWTDTLAGTQRGGGALVTRRTIAHSAAAAWEDHGGVHSLRLDIGASYTIQGSGDGGGQPFELGGTGSVSGVAYVAADGRYLGGESRDSSSLTVSFPVQGLGIPVIQVTRSSVAVRP
;
A
#
# COMPACT_ATOMS: atom_id res chain seq x y z
N MET A 1 4.24 6.66 -10.72
CA MET A 1 5.24 6.05 -9.80
C MET A 1 6.64 6.40 -10.29
N ASP A 2 7.45 7.05 -9.45
CA ASP A 2 8.72 7.64 -9.89
C ASP A 2 9.92 6.67 -9.75
N SER A 3 9.89 5.74 -8.80
CA SER A 3 10.93 4.74 -8.62
C SER A 3 10.40 3.44 -8.03
N VAL A 4 10.96 2.32 -8.48
CA VAL A 4 10.82 0.98 -7.91
C VAL A 4 12.17 0.30 -8.03
N VAL A 5 12.65 -0.29 -6.94
CA VAL A 5 13.87 -1.09 -6.90
C VAL A 5 13.50 -2.43 -6.31
N ALA A 6 13.69 -3.50 -7.09
CA ALA A 6 13.55 -4.85 -6.60
C ALA A 6 14.72 -5.17 -5.67
N ASP A 7 14.47 -5.82 -4.54
CA ASP A 7 15.54 -6.32 -3.68
C ASP A 7 16.29 -7.46 -4.38
N SER A 8 17.54 -7.67 -3.99
CA SER A 8 18.49 -8.66 -4.52
C SER A 8 17.97 -10.11 -4.50
N GLY A 9 16.98 -10.45 -3.67
CA GLY A 9 16.32 -11.75 -3.64
C GLY A 9 15.09 -11.89 -4.54
N THR A 10 14.72 -10.86 -5.30
CA THR A 10 13.48 -10.85 -6.09
C THR A 10 13.60 -11.75 -7.33
N PRO A 11 12.69 -12.71 -7.56
CA PRO A 11 12.70 -13.52 -8.77
C PRO A 11 12.69 -12.65 -10.04
N ALA A 12 13.48 -13.01 -11.05
CA ALA A 12 13.72 -12.17 -12.23
C ALA A 12 12.44 -11.69 -12.94
N VAL A 13 11.39 -12.52 -12.98
CA VAL A 13 10.09 -12.17 -13.57
C VAL A 13 9.43 -11.00 -12.82
N VAL A 14 9.54 -10.96 -11.49
CA VAL A 14 9.01 -9.89 -10.64
C VAL A 14 9.87 -8.63 -10.78
N ALA A 15 11.20 -8.76 -10.87
CA ALA A 15 12.11 -7.63 -11.09
C ALA A 15 11.87 -6.94 -12.46
N VAL A 16 11.57 -7.72 -13.50
CA VAL A 16 11.19 -7.20 -14.83
C VAL A 16 9.86 -6.45 -14.76
N SER A 17 8.84 -6.99 -14.08
CA SER A 17 7.55 -6.31 -13.88
C SER A 17 7.71 -5.01 -13.08
N MET A 18 8.58 -4.98 -12.06
CA MET A 18 8.88 -3.78 -11.27
C MET A 18 9.62 -2.69 -12.07
N THR A 19 10.51 -3.09 -12.99
CA THR A 19 11.19 -2.14 -13.88
C THR A 19 10.20 -1.52 -14.87
N ARG A 20 9.24 -2.31 -15.37
CA ARG A 20 8.17 -1.82 -16.25
C ARG A 20 7.13 -0.98 -15.50
N ALA A 21 6.95 -1.19 -14.20
CA ALA A 21 6.06 -0.37 -13.36
C ALA A 21 6.52 1.09 -13.26
N ARG A 22 7.80 1.39 -13.53
CA ARG A 22 8.28 2.78 -13.62
C ARG A 22 7.50 3.50 -14.72
N ARG A 23 6.97 4.68 -14.38
CA ARG A 23 6.09 5.50 -15.23
C ARG A 23 4.66 5.00 -15.39
N LEU A 24 4.26 3.93 -14.71
CA LEU A 24 2.83 3.60 -14.63
C LEU A 24 2.10 4.71 -13.85
N VAL A 25 1.19 5.38 -14.55
CA VAL A 25 0.27 6.38 -14.02
C VAL A 25 -1.08 5.71 -13.78
N PHE A 26 -1.65 5.97 -12.60
CA PHE A 26 -3.02 5.63 -12.25
C PHE A 26 -3.80 6.92 -11.99
N ASP A 27 -4.89 7.09 -12.70
CA ASP A 27 -5.86 8.16 -12.51
C ASP A 27 -7.10 7.63 -11.81
N GLY A 28 -7.67 8.37 -10.86
CA GLY A 28 -8.83 7.90 -10.11
C GLY A 28 -9.28 8.91 -9.06
N ARG A 29 -10.34 8.57 -8.33
CA ARG A 29 -10.89 9.41 -7.25
C ARG A 29 -10.77 8.69 -5.93
N LEU A 30 -10.27 9.36 -4.90
CA LEU A 30 -10.29 8.81 -3.54
C LEU A 30 -11.60 9.19 -2.85
N ASP A 31 -12.26 8.22 -2.20
CA ASP A 31 -13.36 8.52 -1.30
C ASP A 31 -12.88 8.89 0.11
N GLY A 32 -13.79 9.31 1.00
CA GLY A 32 -13.46 9.69 2.38
C GLY A 32 -12.92 8.53 3.25
N ARG A 33 -12.92 7.30 2.74
CA ARG A 33 -12.27 6.13 3.34
C ARG A 33 -10.94 5.83 2.65
N GLY A 34 -10.42 6.74 1.84
CA GLY A 34 -9.20 6.55 1.06
C GLY A 34 -9.31 5.43 0.03
N GLU A 35 -10.51 4.96 -0.36
CA GLU A 35 -10.62 3.98 -1.44
C GLU A 35 -10.43 4.66 -2.79
N PHE A 36 -9.50 4.14 -3.59
CA PHE A 36 -9.25 4.61 -4.94
C PHE A 36 -10.35 4.06 -5.88
N ARG A 37 -11.33 4.91 -6.17
CA ARG A 37 -12.47 4.68 -7.08
C ARG A 37 -12.08 4.99 -8.52
N ASN A 38 -12.63 4.20 -9.43
CA ASN A 38 -12.45 4.34 -10.89
C ASN A 38 -10.97 4.44 -11.32
N PRO A 39 -10.08 3.53 -10.86
CA PRO A 39 -8.71 3.52 -11.36
C PRO A 39 -8.68 3.32 -12.87
N ALA A 40 -8.07 4.26 -13.57
CA ALA A 40 -7.61 4.12 -14.95
C ALA A 40 -6.09 4.02 -14.93
N ALA A 41 -5.55 2.92 -15.47
CA ALA A 41 -4.11 2.77 -15.62
C ALA A 41 -3.70 3.21 -17.03
N SER A 42 -2.58 3.92 -17.13
CA SER A 42 -1.92 4.23 -18.40
C SER A 42 -1.51 2.99 -19.21
N ASP A 43 -1.35 1.84 -18.56
CA ASP A 43 -1.20 0.52 -19.19
C ASP A 43 -1.98 -0.54 -18.38
N THR A 44 -3.06 -1.07 -18.97
CA THR A 44 -3.98 -2.01 -18.32
C THR A 44 -3.41 -3.43 -18.19
N ALA A 45 -2.58 -3.87 -19.13
CA ALA A 45 -1.94 -5.19 -19.07
C ALA A 45 -0.86 -5.21 -18.00
N LEU A 46 -0.08 -4.12 -17.90
CA LEU A 46 0.92 -3.98 -16.87
C LEU A 46 0.31 -3.78 -15.48
N ALA A 47 -0.77 -3.01 -15.38
CA ALA A 47 -1.50 -2.80 -14.12
C ALA A 47 -2.04 -4.10 -13.53
N GLN A 48 -2.53 -5.04 -14.36
CA GLN A 48 -2.98 -6.37 -13.90
C GLN A 48 -1.89 -7.15 -13.19
N SER A 49 -0.64 -7.08 -13.67
CA SER A 49 0.51 -7.72 -13.04
C SER A 49 0.95 -7.07 -11.72
N LEU A 50 0.44 -5.86 -11.44
CA LEU A 50 0.77 -5.05 -10.27
C LEU A 50 -0.44 -4.84 -9.34
N ILE A 51 -1.53 -5.60 -9.50
CA ILE A 51 -2.75 -5.46 -8.68
C ILE A 51 -2.48 -5.63 -7.17
N GLN A 52 -1.52 -6.49 -6.80
CA GLN A 52 -1.04 -6.62 -5.42
C GLN A 52 -0.39 -5.32 -4.92
N LEU A 53 0.27 -4.56 -5.80
CA LEU A 53 0.85 -3.24 -5.52
C LEU A 53 -0.24 -2.15 -5.45
N LEU A 54 -1.33 -2.29 -6.21
CA LEU A 54 -2.47 -1.38 -6.20
C LEU A 54 -3.21 -1.36 -4.85
N GLY A 55 -3.25 -2.51 -4.16
CA GLY A 55 -3.75 -2.58 -2.78
C GLY A 55 -2.99 -1.66 -1.81
N ASN A 56 -1.73 -1.34 -2.11
CA ASN A 56 -0.90 -0.44 -1.30
C ASN A 56 -1.18 1.04 -1.59
N PHE A 57 -1.87 1.39 -2.69
CA PHE A 57 -2.22 2.80 -2.94
C PHE A 57 -3.18 3.35 -1.88
N ARG A 58 -4.00 2.48 -1.28
CA ARG A 58 -4.87 2.85 -0.15
C ARG A 58 -4.07 3.29 1.08
N ASP A 59 -2.82 2.87 1.19
CA ASP A 59 -1.94 3.19 2.32
C ASP A 59 -1.08 4.44 2.05
N PHE A 60 -1.17 5.06 0.87
CA PHE A 60 -0.45 6.29 0.55
C PHE A 60 -1.02 7.53 1.22
N LEU A 61 -2.31 7.52 1.58
CA LEU A 61 -2.94 8.62 2.30
C LEU A 61 -3.23 8.22 3.75
N PRO A 62 -2.85 9.06 4.74
CA PRO A 62 -3.27 8.84 6.10
C PRO A 62 -4.80 8.93 6.19
N ARG A 63 -5.40 8.05 6.98
CA ARG A 63 -6.80 8.24 7.38
C ARG A 63 -6.85 9.28 8.48
N LEU A 64 -7.86 10.13 8.41
CA LEU A 64 -8.07 11.18 9.40
C LEU A 64 -9.24 10.80 10.31
N PRO A 65 -9.19 11.15 11.61
CA PRO A 65 -10.29 10.89 12.52
C PRO A 65 -11.54 11.69 12.10
N ALA A 66 -12.73 11.13 12.34
CA ALA A 66 -14.00 11.70 11.88
C ALA A 66 -14.29 13.10 12.45
N GLU A 67 -13.79 13.37 13.66
CA GLU A 67 -13.91 14.65 14.36
C GLU A 67 -12.88 15.71 13.91
N GLY A 68 -12.07 15.37 12.91
CA GLY A 68 -11.06 16.23 12.34
C GLY A 68 -9.71 16.13 13.04
N LEU A 69 -8.68 16.58 12.34
CA LEU A 69 -7.30 16.47 12.76
C LEU A 69 -6.95 17.56 13.78
N LYS A 70 -6.52 17.17 14.99
CA LYS A 70 -6.07 18.07 16.06
C LYS A 70 -4.76 17.56 16.64
N LEU A 71 -3.86 18.47 17.01
CA LEU A 71 -2.62 18.10 17.69
C LEU A 71 -2.93 17.25 18.94
N GLY A 72 -2.20 16.15 19.10
CA GLY A 72 -2.36 15.21 20.21
C GLY A 72 -3.50 14.20 20.03
N ALA A 73 -4.29 14.29 18.96
CA ALA A 73 -5.28 13.26 18.65
C ALA A 73 -4.59 11.95 18.26
N ASP A 74 -5.06 10.84 18.81
CA ASP A 74 -4.71 9.49 18.43
C ASP A 74 -5.97 8.72 18.01
N TRP A 75 -5.84 7.83 17.03
CA TRP A 75 -6.97 7.04 16.56
C TRP A 75 -6.53 5.69 16.02
N THR A 76 -7.49 4.77 16.00
CA THR A 76 -7.32 3.43 15.46
C THR A 76 -8.34 3.18 14.36
N ASP A 77 -7.85 2.78 13.19
CA ASP A 77 -8.66 2.38 12.04
C ASP A 77 -8.51 0.89 11.78
N THR A 78 -9.63 0.19 11.58
CA THR A 78 -9.62 -1.20 11.12
C THR A 78 -10.21 -1.30 9.72
N LEU A 79 -9.47 -1.92 8.82
CA LEU A 79 -9.80 -2.01 7.41
C LEU A 79 -9.82 -3.46 6.97
N ALA A 80 -10.79 -3.82 6.17
CA ALA A 80 -10.78 -5.06 5.41
C ALA A 80 -11.10 -4.73 3.96
N GLY A 81 -10.37 -5.33 3.02
CA GLY A 81 -10.62 -5.18 1.60
C GLY A 81 -10.35 -6.49 0.90
N THR A 82 -11.24 -6.86 -0.02
CA THR A 82 -11.03 -8.00 -0.91
C THR A 82 -10.85 -7.48 -2.32
N GLN A 83 -9.74 -7.88 -2.94
CA GLN A 83 -9.38 -7.52 -4.30
C GLN A 83 -9.42 -8.78 -5.17
N ARG A 84 -9.91 -8.62 -6.40
CA ARG A 84 -9.97 -9.68 -7.40
C ARG A 84 -9.21 -9.20 -8.64
N GLY A 85 -8.26 -9.98 -9.13
CA GLY A 85 -7.42 -9.60 -10.26
C GLY A 85 -6.38 -10.65 -10.62
N GLY A 86 -6.02 -10.74 -11.91
CA GLY A 86 -5.01 -11.71 -12.38
C GLY A 86 -5.30 -13.18 -12.05
N GLY A 87 -6.58 -13.58 -11.96
CA GLY A 87 -6.97 -14.96 -11.59
C GLY A 87 -6.98 -15.25 -10.08
N ALA A 88 -6.73 -14.25 -9.23
CA ALA A 88 -6.68 -14.40 -7.78
C ALA A 88 -7.74 -13.58 -7.04
N LEU A 89 -8.10 -14.06 -5.85
CA LEU A 89 -8.91 -13.37 -4.85
C LEU A 89 -8.06 -13.20 -3.59
N VAL A 90 -7.79 -11.96 -3.20
CA VAL A 90 -6.94 -11.64 -2.04
C VAL A 90 -7.70 -10.72 -1.11
N THR A 91 -7.76 -11.09 0.17
CA THR A 91 -8.31 -10.29 1.26
C THR A 91 -7.17 -9.82 2.14
N ARG A 92 -7.15 -8.51 2.43
CA ARG A 92 -6.24 -7.90 3.40
C ARG A 92 -7.03 -7.26 4.53
N ARG A 93 -6.64 -7.54 5.77
CA ARG A 93 -7.17 -6.88 6.96
C ARG A 93 -6.05 -6.11 7.66
N THR A 94 -6.25 -4.82 7.89
CA THR A 94 -5.27 -3.91 8.49
C THR A 94 -5.84 -3.28 9.75
N ILE A 95 -5.03 -3.17 10.79
CA ILE A 95 -5.29 -2.34 11.97
C ILE A 95 -4.20 -1.29 12.01
N ALA A 96 -4.58 -0.01 11.87
CA ALA A 96 -3.69 1.13 11.85
C ALA A 96 -3.93 1.98 13.10
N HIS A 97 -2.85 2.33 13.78
CA HIS A 97 -2.79 3.31 14.85
C HIS A 97 -2.08 4.55 14.32
N SER A 98 -2.70 5.71 14.46
CA SER A 98 -2.14 6.97 13.97
C SER A 98 -2.25 8.04 15.05
N ALA A 99 -1.32 9.00 15.03
CA ALA A 99 -1.32 10.12 15.96
C ALA A 99 -0.90 11.42 15.27
N ALA A 100 -1.59 12.50 15.60
CA ALA A 100 -1.20 13.86 15.26
C ALA A 100 -0.11 14.35 16.22
N ALA A 101 1.14 14.06 15.89
CA ALA A 101 2.25 14.10 16.83
C ALA A 101 2.76 15.51 17.12
N ALA A 102 2.93 16.35 16.10
CA ALA A 102 3.57 17.65 16.26
C ALA A 102 3.22 18.61 15.12
N TRP A 103 3.27 19.92 15.40
CA TRP A 103 3.38 20.93 14.36
C TRP A 103 4.84 21.10 13.95
N GLU A 104 5.12 21.04 12.66
CA GLU A 104 6.44 21.28 12.07
C GLU A 104 6.33 21.91 10.68
N ASP A 105 7.40 22.53 10.21
CA ASP A 105 7.44 23.07 8.85
C ASP A 105 7.91 21.99 7.88
N HIS A 106 7.04 21.63 6.93
CA HIS A 106 7.33 20.69 5.86
C HIS A 106 7.31 21.41 4.51
N GLY A 107 8.45 21.45 3.82
CA GLY A 107 8.56 22.14 2.53
C GLY A 107 8.23 23.64 2.62
N GLY A 108 8.49 24.27 3.77
CA GLY A 108 8.16 25.69 4.02
C GLY A 108 6.69 25.95 4.36
N VAL A 109 5.88 24.91 4.56
CA VAL A 109 4.47 25.03 4.97
C VAL A 109 4.31 24.53 6.40
N HIS A 110 3.67 25.34 7.24
CA HIS A 110 3.31 24.94 8.59
C HIS A 110 2.31 23.78 8.56
N SER A 111 2.70 22.65 9.13
CA SER A 111 2.03 21.38 8.92
C SER A 111 1.96 20.54 10.19
N LEU A 112 0.90 19.77 10.33
CA LEU A 112 0.76 18.78 11.36
C LEU A 112 1.35 17.47 10.85
N ARG A 113 2.36 16.99 11.57
CA ARG A 113 2.95 15.67 11.38
C ARG A 113 2.04 14.61 11.96
N LEU A 114 1.79 13.58 11.16
CA LEU A 114 1.09 12.37 11.54
C LEU A 114 2.08 11.21 11.61
N ASP A 115 2.17 10.56 12.75
CA ASP A 115 2.87 9.28 12.90
C ASP A 115 1.87 8.15 12.65
N ILE A 116 2.27 7.15 11.85
CA ILE A 116 1.41 6.06 11.40
C ILE A 116 2.11 4.73 11.68
N GLY A 117 1.43 3.82 12.36
CA GLY A 117 1.85 2.44 12.55
C GLY A 117 0.69 1.49 12.23
N ALA A 118 0.94 0.40 11.51
CA ALA A 118 -0.11 -0.58 11.23
C ALA A 118 0.42 -2.02 11.24
N SER A 119 -0.48 -2.95 11.51
CA SER A 119 -0.26 -4.38 11.24
C SER A 119 -1.38 -4.90 10.34
N TYR A 120 -1.07 -5.90 9.53
CA TYR A 120 -2.07 -6.49 8.64
C TYR A 120 -1.87 -7.99 8.43
N THR A 121 -2.96 -8.64 8.02
CA THR A 121 -2.98 -10.01 7.52
C THR A 121 -3.40 -10.03 6.06
N ILE A 122 -2.85 -10.98 5.30
CA ILE A 122 -3.20 -11.26 3.92
C ILE A 122 -3.61 -12.72 3.82
N GLN A 123 -4.72 -12.97 3.14
CA GLN A 123 -5.18 -14.30 2.79
C GLN A 123 -5.75 -14.27 1.37
N GLY A 124 -5.49 -15.28 0.57
CA GLY A 124 -6.04 -15.36 -0.76
C GLY A 124 -5.80 -16.69 -1.43
N SER A 125 -6.40 -16.84 -2.60
CA SER A 125 -6.19 -17.98 -3.47
C SER A 125 -6.39 -17.58 -4.92
N GLY A 126 -5.86 -18.36 -5.84
CA GLY A 126 -5.99 -18.08 -7.26
C GLY A 126 -5.53 -19.24 -8.12
N ASP A 127 -5.56 -18.99 -9.43
CA ASP A 127 -5.02 -19.87 -10.45
C ASP A 127 -3.91 -19.16 -11.22
N GLY A 128 -2.72 -19.75 -11.20
CA GLY A 128 -1.53 -19.26 -11.91
C GLY A 128 -1.21 -20.14 -13.10
N GLY A 129 -1.88 -19.94 -14.23
CA GLY A 129 -1.60 -20.68 -15.47
C GLY A 129 -2.09 -22.14 -15.44
N GLY A 130 -3.26 -22.38 -14.83
CA GLY A 130 -3.86 -23.70 -14.66
C GLY A 130 -3.43 -24.43 -13.39
N GLN A 131 -2.64 -23.78 -12.54
CA GLN A 131 -2.19 -24.33 -11.26
C GLN A 131 -2.77 -23.53 -10.10
N PRO A 132 -3.56 -24.17 -9.21
CA PRO A 132 -4.11 -23.47 -8.06
C PRO A 132 -3.02 -23.13 -7.04
N PHE A 133 -3.14 -21.96 -6.44
CA PHE A 133 -2.28 -21.53 -5.34
C PHE A 133 -3.09 -20.87 -4.22
N GLU A 134 -2.51 -20.88 -3.02
CA GLU A 134 -2.97 -20.15 -1.86
C GLU A 134 -1.91 -19.13 -1.43
N LEU A 135 -2.36 -18.02 -0.87
CA LEU A 135 -1.53 -16.94 -0.37
C LEU A 135 -1.93 -16.68 1.08
N GLY A 136 -0.95 -16.64 1.98
CA GLY A 136 -1.17 -16.30 3.38
C GLY A 136 0.01 -15.56 3.96
N GLY A 137 -0.24 -14.59 4.85
CA GLY A 137 0.85 -13.91 5.52
C GLY A 137 0.43 -12.73 6.36
N THR A 138 1.44 -12.03 6.87
CA THR A 138 1.29 -10.85 7.72
C THR A 138 2.29 -9.78 7.33
N GLY A 139 2.04 -8.56 7.78
CA GLY A 139 3.00 -7.48 7.64
C GLY A 139 2.75 -6.34 8.60
N SER A 140 3.67 -5.39 8.57
CA SER A 140 3.62 -4.17 9.36
C SER A 140 4.03 -2.97 8.52
N VAL A 141 3.44 -1.83 8.86
CA VAL A 141 3.73 -0.54 8.24
C VAL A 141 4.14 0.44 9.32
N SER A 142 5.12 1.28 9.01
CA SER A 142 5.46 2.47 9.78
C SER A 142 5.61 3.63 8.81
N GLY A 143 5.18 4.83 9.19
CA GLY A 143 5.28 5.98 8.30
C GLY A 143 5.00 7.29 8.98
N VAL A 144 5.26 8.36 8.22
CA VAL A 144 4.94 9.73 8.57
C VAL A 144 4.20 10.39 7.42
N ALA A 145 3.25 11.25 7.75
CA ALA A 145 2.51 12.05 6.80
C ALA A 145 2.38 13.49 7.27
N TYR A 146 2.16 14.40 6.32
CA TYR A 146 2.11 15.83 6.57
C TYR A 146 0.81 16.42 6.05
N VAL A 147 0.12 17.17 6.91
CA VAL A 147 -1.11 17.88 6.57
C VAL A 147 -0.95 19.35 6.95
N ALA A 148 -1.09 20.28 6.00
CA ALA A 148 -1.06 21.71 6.26
C ALA A 148 -2.18 22.14 7.21
N ALA A 149 -2.02 23.28 7.89
CA ALA A 149 -3.05 23.83 8.78
C ALA A 149 -4.41 24.11 8.09
N ASP A 150 -4.40 24.28 6.77
CA ASP A 150 -5.60 24.43 5.93
C ASP A 150 -6.22 23.10 5.47
N GLY A 151 -5.68 21.95 5.93
CA GLY A 151 -6.18 20.61 5.64
C GLY A 151 -5.60 19.96 4.38
N ARG A 152 -4.73 20.63 3.62
CA ARG A 152 -4.09 20.02 2.44
C ARG A 152 -3.06 18.97 2.85
N TYR A 153 -3.14 17.78 2.26
CA TYR A 153 -2.09 16.78 2.36
C TYR A 153 -0.84 17.25 1.60
N LEU A 154 0.33 17.17 2.22
CA LEU A 154 1.60 17.65 1.67
C LEU A 154 2.53 16.51 1.21
N GLY A 155 2.27 15.28 1.66
CA GLY A 155 3.09 14.13 1.35
C GLY A 155 3.40 13.29 2.59
N GLY A 156 4.31 12.35 2.43
CA GLY A 156 4.71 11.44 3.50
C GLY A 156 5.66 10.36 3.01
N GLU A 157 6.17 9.60 3.97
CA GLU A 157 6.98 8.42 3.71
C GLU A 157 6.47 7.25 4.53
N SER A 158 6.51 6.06 3.96
CA SER A 158 6.19 4.84 4.68
C SER A 158 7.14 3.71 4.34
N ARG A 159 7.26 2.79 5.29
CA ARG A 159 7.98 1.53 5.16
C ARG A 159 7.03 0.41 5.52
N ASP A 160 6.91 -0.55 4.63
CA ASP A 160 6.15 -1.79 4.78
C ASP A 160 7.13 -2.96 4.83
N SER A 161 6.92 -3.88 5.76
CA SER A 161 7.59 -5.16 5.80
C SER A 161 6.54 -6.28 5.88
N SER A 162 6.65 -7.26 5.00
CA SER A 162 5.70 -8.38 4.95
C SER A 162 6.41 -9.73 4.84
N SER A 163 5.76 -10.73 5.40
CA SER A 163 6.13 -12.14 5.29
C SER A 163 4.91 -12.90 4.79
N LEU A 164 5.05 -13.44 3.58
CA LEU A 164 4.00 -14.14 2.85
C LEU A 164 4.47 -15.55 2.52
N THR A 165 3.53 -16.46 2.39
CA THR A 165 3.75 -17.81 1.87
C THR A 165 2.80 -18.01 0.71
N VAL A 166 3.36 -18.39 -0.44
CA VAL A 166 2.60 -18.88 -1.59
C VAL A 166 2.65 -20.40 -1.58
N SER A 167 1.51 -21.04 -1.39
CA SER A 167 1.39 -22.49 -1.34
C SER A 167 0.80 -23.02 -2.64
N PHE A 168 1.37 -24.09 -3.18
CA PHE A 168 0.86 -24.83 -4.33
C PHE A 168 0.43 -26.23 -3.86
N PRO A 169 -0.87 -26.42 -3.52
CA PRO A 169 -1.33 -27.62 -2.83
C PRO A 169 -1.07 -28.91 -3.61
N VAL A 170 -1.16 -28.85 -4.94
CA VAL A 170 -0.99 -30.01 -5.84
C VAL A 170 0.43 -30.57 -5.77
N GLN A 171 1.45 -29.73 -5.56
CA GLN A 171 2.85 -30.14 -5.44
C GLN A 171 3.33 -30.27 -3.99
N GLY A 172 2.50 -29.92 -3.01
CA GLY A 172 2.93 -29.83 -1.60
C GLY A 172 4.05 -28.81 -1.38
N LEU A 173 4.16 -27.80 -2.24
CA LEU A 173 5.24 -26.82 -2.23
C LEU A 173 4.77 -25.51 -1.59
N GLY A 174 5.56 -24.96 -0.66
CA GLY A 174 5.39 -23.62 -0.10
C GLY A 174 6.59 -22.75 -0.40
N ILE A 175 6.35 -21.57 -0.96
CA ILE A 175 7.39 -20.59 -1.28
C ILE A 175 7.25 -19.41 -0.32
N PRO A 176 8.20 -19.20 0.60
CA PRO A 176 8.22 -18.00 1.43
C PRO A 176 8.63 -16.78 0.60
N VAL A 177 7.99 -15.66 0.86
CA VAL A 177 8.25 -14.36 0.24
C VAL A 177 8.35 -13.33 1.35
N ILE A 178 9.53 -12.71 1.48
CA ILE A 178 9.72 -11.55 2.33
C ILE A 178 9.76 -10.33 1.42
N GLN A 179 8.99 -9.30 1.75
CA GLN A 179 8.99 -8.05 1.01
C GLN A 179 9.23 -6.90 1.96
N VAL A 180 10.12 -5.99 1.56
CA VAL A 180 10.29 -4.69 2.20
C VAL A 180 10.05 -3.63 1.14
N THR A 181 9.12 -2.72 1.42
CA THR A 181 8.77 -1.62 0.52
C THR A 181 9.02 -0.32 1.25
N ARG A 182 9.68 0.63 0.58
CA ARG A 182 9.68 2.03 1.00
C ARG A 182 8.93 2.84 -0.04
N SER A 183 8.03 3.69 0.45
CA SER A 183 7.18 4.55 -0.36
C SER A 183 7.39 5.98 0.08
N SER A 184 7.43 6.89 -0.90
CA SER A 184 7.33 8.32 -0.66
C SER A 184 6.23 8.90 -1.53
N VAL A 185 5.46 9.81 -0.95
CA VAL A 185 4.41 10.55 -1.63
C VAL A 185 4.77 12.03 -1.49
N ALA A 186 4.81 12.72 -2.62
CA ALA A 186 5.03 14.15 -2.67
C ALA A 186 3.94 14.79 -3.53
N VAL A 187 3.34 15.87 -3.04
CA VAL A 187 2.43 16.68 -3.84
C VAL A 187 3.27 17.64 -4.67
N ARG A 188 3.15 17.56 -6.00
CA ARG A 188 3.83 18.47 -6.93
C ARG A 188 2.92 19.67 -7.25
N PRO A 189 3.50 20.87 -7.43
CA PRO A 189 2.77 22.07 -7.83
C PRO A 189 2.17 21.95 -9.24
#